data_AF-A0A424HEI1-F1
#
_entry.id   AF-A0A424HEI1-F1
#
_cell.length_a   1.000
_cell.length_b   1.000
_cell.length_c   1.000
_cell.angle_alpha   90.00
_cell.angle_beta   90.00
_cell.angle_gamma   90.00
#
_symmetry.space_group_name_H-M   'P 1'
#
loop_
_entity.id
_entity.type
_entity.pdbx_description
1 polymer ?
#
loop_
_entity_poly.entity_id
_entity_poly.type
_entity_poly.pdbx_seq_one_letter_code
_entity_poly.pdbx_strand_id
1 'polypeptide(L)'
;MVGFALLLGLIATPPLDAAQRLCNGDVCAAHITRSAKNHWELLLRLKDSQGHRALARLDCRTQALSGELQALDRAAVDQLGLRACNLLALR
;
A
#
# COMPACT_ATOMS: atom_id res chain seq x y z
N MET A 1 -10.29 14.99 -50.91
CA MET A 1 -9.40 15.03 -49.73
C MET A 1 -10.18 15.55 -48.54
N VAL A 2 -10.79 14.69 -47.72
CA VAL A 2 -11.07 15.00 -46.30
C VAL A 2 -11.03 13.67 -45.54
N GLY A 3 -9.81 13.19 -45.32
CA GLY A 3 -9.56 12.16 -44.32
C GLY A 3 -9.41 12.86 -42.99
N PHE A 4 -10.38 12.71 -42.10
CA PHE A 4 -10.21 13.09 -40.70
C PHE A 4 -10.94 12.06 -39.83
N ALA A 5 -10.38 10.84 -39.85
CA ALA A 5 -10.69 9.81 -38.89
C ALA A 5 -10.15 10.26 -37.52
N LEU A 6 -10.98 11.02 -36.79
CA LEU A 6 -10.82 11.27 -35.36
C LEU A 6 -11.02 9.95 -34.61
N LEU A 7 -10.02 9.08 -34.65
CA LEU A 7 -9.77 8.07 -33.64
C LEU A 7 -9.34 8.82 -32.36
N LEU A 8 -10.31 9.44 -31.67
CA LEU A 8 -10.15 9.75 -30.26
C LEU A 8 -10.11 8.41 -29.54
N GLY A 9 -8.90 7.87 -29.38
CA GLY A 9 -8.61 6.87 -28.38
C GLY A 9 -9.08 7.41 -27.05
N LEU A 10 -10.24 6.93 -26.59
CA LEU A 10 -10.64 6.96 -25.21
C LEU A 10 -9.62 6.12 -24.45
N ILE A 11 -8.51 6.75 -24.08
CA ILE A 11 -7.61 6.24 -23.04
C ILE A 11 -8.40 6.41 -21.75
N ALA A 12 -9.28 5.44 -21.47
CA ALA A 12 -9.91 5.29 -20.18
C ALA A 12 -8.80 4.97 -19.18
N THR A 13 -8.13 6.00 -18.66
CA THR A 13 -7.34 5.86 -17.45
C THR A 13 -8.29 5.31 -16.39
N PRO A 14 -8.09 4.08 -15.89
CA PRO A 14 -8.93 3.59 -14.82
C PRO A 14 -8.84 4.60 -13.67
N PRO A 15 -9.94 4.87 -12.94
CA PRO A 15 -9.86 5.69 -11.76
C PRO A 15 -8.84 5.01 -10.84
N LEU A 16 -7.66 5.61 -10.69
CA LEU A 16 -6.77 5.26 -9.62
C LEU A 16 -7.51 5.65 -8.35
N ASP A 17 -8.25 4.69 -7.81
CA ASP A 17 -8.72 4.62 -6.43
C ASP A 17 -7.62 5.26 -5.59
N ALA A 18 -7.93 6.41 -4.97
CA ALA A 18 -7.05 7.44 -4.40
C ALA A 18 -6.21 6.93 -3.22
N ALA A 19 -5.50 5.88 -3.54
CA ALA A 19 -4.63 5.10 -2.75
C ALA A 19 -3.45 5.01 -3.73
N GLN A 20 -2.71 6.10 -3.81
CA GLN A 20 -1.28 6.04 -4.01
C GLN A 20 -0.74 5.28 -2.80
N ARG A 21 -1.03 3.97 -2.80
CA ARG A 21 -0.83 3.02 -1.73
C ARG A 21 0.66 2.89 -1.62
N LEU A 22 1.16 2.94 -0.40
CA LEU A 22 2.52 2.51 -0.14
C LEU A 22 2.65 1.11 -0.75
N CYS A 23 3.37 1.00 -1.86
CA CYS A 23 3.62 -0.26 -2.54
C CYS A 23 5.11 -0.50 -2.54
N ASN A 24 5.49 -1.77 -2.36
CA ASN A 24 6.86 -2.23 -2.53
C ASN A 24 6.80 -3.55 -3.29
N GLY A 25 7.26 -3.53 -4.55
CA GLY A 25 7.03 -4.63 -5.48
C GLY A 25 5.53 -4.88 -5.69
N ASP A 26 5.13 -6.14 -5.60
CA ASP A 26 3.74 -6.58 -5.75
C ASP A 26 2.85 -6.30 -4.52
N VAL A 27 3.43 -5.99 -3.36
CA VAL A 27 2.69 -5.79 -2.11
C VAL A 27 2.37 -4.31 -1.90
N CYS A 28 1.10 -4.00 -1.70
CA CYS A 28 0.59 -2.66 -1.48
C CYS A 28 -0.20 -2.55 -0.16
N ALA A 29 -0.02 -1.43 0.55
CA ALA A 29 -0.85 -1.04 1.69
C ALA A 29 -2.19 -0.53 1.19
N ALA A 30 -3.20 -1.40 1.20
CA ALA A 30 -4.58 -1.08 0.90
C ALA A 30 -5.14 0.06 1.77
N HIS A 31 -4.79 0.05 3.06
CA HIS A 31 -5.21 1.05 4.04
C HIS A 31 -4.14 1.15 5.14
N ILE A 32 -3.89 2.37 5.64
CA ILE A 32 -2.99 2.60 6.76
C ILE A 32 -3.71 3.44 7.80
N THR A 33 -3.74 2.97 9.05
CA THR A 33 -4.40 3.68 10.16
C THR A 33 -3.44 3.75 11.34
N ARG A 34 -3.41 4.88 12.04
CA ARG A 34 -2.70 4.99 13.32
C ARG A 34 -3.51 4.28 14.42
N SER A 35 -2.84 3.54 15.29
CA SER A 35 -3.50 2.89 16.42
C SER A 35 -4.04 3.94 17.38
N ALA A 36 -5.29 3.78 17.81
CA ALA A 36 -5.93 4.67 18.78
C ALA A 36 -5.36 4.52 20.21
N LYS A 37 -4.71 3.38 20.49
CA LYS A 37 -4.11 3.09 21.81
C LYS A 37 -2.65 3.54 21.89
N ASN A 38 -1.90 3.34 20.81
CA ASN A 38 -0.46 3.58 20.76
C ASN A 38 -0.13 4.49 19.57
N HIS A 39 0.24 5.75 19.81
CA HIS A 39 0.46 6.70 18.71
C HIS A 39 1.62 6.32 17.78
N TRP A 40 2.57 5.49 18.24
CA TRP A 40 3.68 4.95 17.45
C TRP A 40 3.35 3.65 16.70
N GLU A 41 2.15 3.12 16.84
CA GLU A 41 1.73 1.87 16.20
C GLU A 41 0.87 2.18 14.96
N LEU A 42 1.15 1.48 13.86
CA LEU A 42 0.39 1.55 12.62
C LEU A 42 -0.28 0.20 12.33
N LEU A 43 -1.52 0.28 11.86
CA LEU A 43 -2.31 -0.85 11.37
C LEU A 43 -2.34 -0.75 9.84
N LEU A 44 -1.74 -1.74 9.19
CA LEU A 44 -1.62 -1.83 7.74
C LEU A 44 -2.55 -2.94 7.23
N ARG A 45 -3.41 -2.61 6.27
CA ARG A 45 -4.11 -3.61 5.46
C ARG A 45 -3.30 -3.79 4.20
N LEU A 46 -2.73 -4.96 3.99
CA LEU A 46 -1.85 -5.26 2.86
C LEU A 46 -2.58 -6.11 1.83
N LYS A 47 -2.23 -5.93 0.56
CA LYS A 47 -2.72 -6.72 -0.56
C LYS A 47 -1.63 -6.89 -1.61
N ASP A 48 -1.48 -8.06 -2.19
CA ASP A 48 -0.60 -8.27 -3.35
C ASP A 48 -1.35 -8.30 -4.70
N SER A 49 -0.58 -8.43 -5.79
CA SER A 49 -1.11 -8.57 -7.15
C SER A 49 -1.86 -9.89 -7.38
N GLN A 50 -1.57 -10.93 -6.59
CA GLN A 50 -2.24 -12.23 -6.62
C GLN A 50 -3.59 -12.22 -5.87
N GLY A 51 -3.86 -11.15 -5.10
CA GLY A 51 -5.10 -10.97 -4.36
C GLY A 51 -5.04 -11.44 -2.91
N HIS A 52 -3.88 -11.92 -2.43
CA HIS A 52 -3.65 -12.21 -1.02
C HIS A 52 -3.79 -10.94 -0.19
N ARG A 53 -4.28 -11.09 1.03
CA ARG A 53 -4.51 -9.98 1.95
C ARG A 53 -3.95 -10.33 3.32
N ALA A 54 -3.37 -9.34 3.96
CA ALA A 54 -2.91 -9.48 5.34
C ALA A 54 -3.24 -8.24 6.16
N LEU A 55 -3.34 -8.44 7.47
CA LEU A 55 -3.35 -7.37 8.44
C LEU A 55 -2.01 -7.39 9.17
N ALA A 56 -1.30 -6.27 9.10
CA ALA A 56 -0.03 -6.08 9.79
C ALA A 56 -0.19 -5.00 10.84
N ARG A 57 0.32 -5.25 12.03
CA ARG A 57 0.61 -4.25 13.04
C ARG A 57 2.09 -3.94 12.99
N LEU A 58 2.42 -2.68 12.91
CA LEU A 58 3.77 -2.17 12.81
C LEU A 58 4.04 -1.27 14.00
N ASP A 59 5.04 -1.62 14.81
CA ASP A 59 5.56 -0.77 15.86
C ASP A 59 6.69 0.10 15.28
N CYS A 60 6.47 1.41 15.16
CA CYS A 60 7.46 2.30 14.56
C CYS A 60 8.64 2.64 15.46
N ARG A 61 8.62 2.30 16.75
CA ARG A 61 9.77 2.50 17.64
C ARG A 61 10.83 1.43 17.42
N THR A 62 10.38 0.20 17.22
CA THR A 62 11.24 -0.98 17.06
C THR A 62 11.30 -1.49 15.63
N GLN A 63 10.51 -0.89 14.73
CA GLN A 63 10.31 -1.33 13.35
C GLN A 63 9.81 -2.77 13.25
N ALA A 64 9.16 -3.28 14.31
CA ALA A 64 8.68 -4.64 14.38
C ALA A 64 7.33 -4.79 13.68
N LEU A 65 7.23 -5.79 12.79
CA LEU A 65 5.99 -6.19 12.12
C LEU A 65 5.42 -7.45 12.77
N SER A 66 4.11 -7.42 13.01
CA SER A 66 3.34 -8.52 13.59
C SER A 66 2.03 -8.70 12.85
N GLY A 67 1.52 -9.93 12.79
CA GLY A 67 0.27 -10.25 12.10
C GLY A 67 0.42 -11.40 11.12
N GLU A 68 -0.65 -11.65 10.36
CA GLU A 68 -0.78 -12.84 9.52
C GLU A 68 -0.21 -12.58 8.11
N LEU A 69 1.11 -12.57 8.01
CA LEU A 69 1.87 -12.12 6.83
C LEU A 69 2.39 -13.25 5.93
N GLN A 70 2.05 -14.51 6.23
CA GLN A 70 2.65 -15.70 5.57
C GLN A 70 2.33 -15.81 4.08
N ALA A 71 1.20 -15.24 3.64
CA ALA A 71 0.76 -15.25 2.25
C ALA A 71 1.35 -14.10 1.41
N LEU A 72 2.16 -13.22 2.01
CA LEU A 72 2.77 -12.08 1.33
C LEU A 72 4.29 -12.22 1.32
N ASP A 73 4.93 -11.56 0.36
CA ASP A 73 6.38 -11.47 0.32
C ASP A 73 6.91 -10.70 1.55
N ARG A 74 7.66 -11.39 2.41
CA ARG A 74 8.10 -10.83 3.69
C ARG A 74 9.05 -9.66 3.52
N ALA A 75 10.00 -9.73 2.57
CA ALA A 75 10.94 -8.65 2.31
C ALA A 75 10.21 -7.39 1.83
N ALA A 76 9.18 -7.56 1.00
CA ALA A 76 8.34 -6.47 0.53
C ALA A 76 7.57 -5.83 1.68
N VAL A 77 6.96 -6.63 2.56
CA VAL A 77 6.24 -6.16 3.74
C VAL A 77 7.15 -5.39 4.69
N ASP A 78 8.37 -5.87 4.94
CA ASP A 78 9.33 -5.21 5.84
C ASP A 78 9.74 -3.83 5.31
N GLN A 79 10.10 -3.74 4.03
CA GLN A 79 10.41 -2.46 3.38
C GLN A 79 9.20 -1.50 3.38
N LEU A 80 8.00 -2.05 3.18
CA LEU A 80 6.78 -1.28 3.27
C LEU A 80 6.59 -0.69 4.66
N GLY A 81 6.83 -1.48 5.71
CA GLY A 81 6.70 -1.02 7.09
C GLY A 81 7.69 0.08 7.43
N LEU A 82 8.96 -0.08 7.04
CA LEU A 82 9.97 0.96 7.21
C LEU A 82 9.54 2.29 6.58
N ARG A 83 9.04 2.24 5.34
CA ARG A 83 8.52 3.44 4.65
C ARG A 83 7.28 4.01 5.32
N ALA A 84 6.36 3.16 5.77
CA ALA A 84 5.13 3.60 6.42
C ALA A 84 5.44 4.36 7.71
N CYS A 85 6.38 3.86 8.51
CA CYS A 85 6.87 4.58 9.69
C CYS A 85 7.51 5.91 9.33
N ASN A 86 8.39 5.97 8.33
CA ASN A 86 9.03 7.24 7.95
C ASN A 86 8.02 8.29 7.47
N LEU A 87 6.97 7.88 6.76
CA LEU A 87 5.97 8.81 6.22
C LEU A 87 4.94 9.25 7.25
N LEU A 88 4.65 8.41 8.25
CA LEU A 88 3.54 8.61 9.18
C LEU A 88 3.99 8.84 10.62
N ALA A 89 5.27 8.65 10.97
CA ALA A 89 5.80 8.97 12.30
C ALA A 89 6.03 10.48 12.52
N LEU A 90 5.89 11.31 11.48
CA LEU A 90 6.26 12.74 11.47
C LEU A 90 5.08 13.73 11.47
N ARG A 91 3.92 13.36 12.04
CA ARG A 91 2.79 14.29 12.20
C ARG A 91 2.11 14.15 13.54
#